data_AF-A0A653AA40-F1
#
_entry.id   AF-A0A653AA40-F1
#
_cell.length_a   1.000
_cell.length_b   1.000
_cell.length_c   1.000
_cell.angle_alpha   90.00
_cell.angle_beta   90.00
_cell.angle_gamma   90.00
#
_symmetry.space_group_name_H-M   'P 1'
#
loop_
_entity.id
_entity.type
_entity.pdbx_description
1 polymer ?
#
loop_
_entity_poly.entity_id
_entity_poly.type
_entity_poly.pdbx_seq_one_letter_code
_entity_poly.pdbx_strand_id
1 'polypeptide(L)'
;MKTRPRTPISAKIEMNKDKIYRISDPVQLSEIFFPSKNARQRRAAFLAIIFEIKNARDQKLSTTDHIANKYSLSQSSIVKARTKMTRIGLIRKRDGYWMFSTVFSKSLEILVQKVTTYKVQKQNSEASAREKLFVAMAKGAKN
;
A
#
# COMPACT_ATOMS: atom_id res chain seq x y z
N MET A 1 -8.81 26.34 21.70
CA MET A 1 -8.44 25.11 20.95
C MET A 1 -6.92 24.97 20.95
N LYS A 2 -6.36 23.93 21.59
CA LYS A 2 -4.90 23.67 21.55
C LYS A 2 -4.52 23.02 20.23
N THR A 3 -3.69 23.68 19.43
CA THR A 3 -3.09 23.15 18.21
C THR A 3 -2.13 21.99 18.55
N ARG A 4 -2.28 20.86 17.85
CA ARG A 4 -1.37 19.71 18.04
C ARG A 4 0.03 20.07 17.53
N PRO A 5 1.11 19.70 18.24
CA PRO A 5 2.46 19.94 17.78
C PRO A 5 2.73 19.17 16.47
N ARG A 6 3.38 19.83 15.50
CA ARG A 6 3.85 19.19 14.26
C ARG A 6 5.03 18.27 14.60
N THR A 7 4.82 16.96 14.46
CA THR A 7 5.87 15.97 14.60
C THR A 7 6.97 16.21 13.54
N PRO A 8 8.25 16.28 13.92
CA PRO A 8 9.34 16.36 12.95
C PRO A 8 9.38 15.10 12.08
N ILE A 9 9.48 15.30 10.76
CA ILE A 9 9.46 14.22 9.76
C ILE A 9 10.92 13.84 9.43
N SER A 10 11.39 12.72 9.97
CA SER A 10 12.52 11.91 9.47
C SER A 10 12.56 10.60 10.28
N ALA A 11 12.64 9.36 9.77
CA ALA A 11 13.05 8.82 8.47
C ALA A 11 11.95 7.93 7.84
N LYS A 12 11.98 7.78 6.51
CA LYS A 12 10.90 7.37 5.61
C LYS A 12 10.09 6.11 6.01
N ILE A 13 9.07 6.30 6.84
CA ILE A 13 7.83 5.49 6.82
C ILE A 13 6.74 6.37 6.23
N GLU A 14 6.42 6.15 4.95
CA GLU A 14 5.49 7.01 4.19
C GLU A 14 4.01 6.71 4.51
N MET A 15 3.73 5.53 5.07
CA MET A 15 2.44 5.14 5.65
C MET A 15 2.37 5.56 7.12
N ASN A 16 1.92 6.78 7.39
CA ASN A 16 1.63 7.24 8.75
C ASN A 16 0.23 6.75 9.18
N LYS A 17 0.11 6.17 10.38
CA LYS A 17 -1.16 5.74 10.99
C LYS A 17 -2.26 6.81 10.90
N ASP A 18 -1.89 8.08 11.07
CA ASP A 18 -2.83 9.20 11.04
C ASP A 18 -3.37 9.46 9.64
N LYS A 19 -2.56 9.20 8.60
CA LYS A 19 -3.02 9.29 7.22
C LYS A 19 -3.98 8.15 6.89
N ILE A 20 -3.66 6.92 7.33
CA ILE A 20 -4.53 5.74 7.12
C ILE A 20 -5.88 5.95 7.81
N TYR A 21 -5.88 6.38 9.07
CA TYR A 21 -7.10 6.60 9.86
C TYR A 21 -8.01 7.68 9.27
N ARG A 22 -7.43 8.67 8.56
CA ARG A 22 -8.18 9.81 8.00
C ARG A 22 -8.71 9.56 6.59
N ILE A 23 -8.43 8.42 5.97
CA ILE A 23 -8.95 8.11 4.64
C ILE A 23 -10.47 8.05 4.73
N SER A 24 -11.12 9.04 4.12
CA SER A 24 -12.57 9.17 4.06
C SER A 24 -13.10 9.06 2.63
N ASP A 25 -12.22 9.25 1.64
CA ASP A 25 -12.57 9.22 0.23
C ASP A 25 -11.49 8.53 -0.62
N PRO A 26 -11.84 8.10 -1.86
CA PRO A 26 -10.88 7.45 -2.76
C PRO A 26 -9.68 8.33 -3.13
N VAL A 27 -9.84 9.66 -3.22
CA VAL A 27 -8.74 10.58 -3.55
C VAL A 27 -7.67 10.48 -2.46
N GLN A 28 -8.07 10.58 -1.20
CA GLN A 28 -7.16 10.41 -0.06
C GLN A 28 -6.49 9.03 -0.07
N LEU A 29 -7.24 7.96 -0.41
CA LEU A 29 -6.66 6.63 -0.59
C LEU A 29 -5.56 6.62 -1.67
N SER A 30 -5.78 7.29 -2.80
CA SER A 30 -4.79 7.39 -3.87
C SER A 30 -3.51 8.12 -3.43
N GLU A 31 -3.62 9.06 -2.49
CA GLU A 31 -2.46 9.79 -1.95
C GLU A 31 -1.58 8.92 -1.06
N ILE A 32 -2.12 7.86 -0.47
CA ILE A 32 -1.34 6.88 0.30
C ILE A 32 -0.42 6.09 -0.64
N PHE A 33 -0.93 5.65 -1.78
CA PHE A 33 -0.16 4.86 -2.75
C PHE A 33 0.72 5.71 -3.66
N PHE A 34 0.35 6.98 -3.87
CA PHE A 34 1.07 7.94 -4.72
C PHE A 34 1.33 9.26 -3.98
N PRO A 35 2.18 9.26 -2.95
CA PRO A 35 2.37 10.39 -2.02
C PRO A 35 3.09 11.60 -2.60
N SER A 36 3.88 11.45 -3.66
CA SER A 36 4.61 12.55 -4.30
C SER A 36 3.67 13.64 -4.84
N LYS A 37 4.02 14.92 -4.62
CA LYS A 37 3.27 16.10 -5.11
C LYS A 37 3.04 16.08 -6.63
N ASN A 38 3.98 15.51 -7.38
CA ASN A 38 3.92 15.43 -8.85
C ASN A 38 3.24 14.15 -9.35
N ALA A 39 2.55 13.40 -8.48
CA ALA A 39 1.89 12.15 -8.83
C ALA A 39 0.40 12.30 -9.20
N ARG A 40 -0.09 13.52 -9.47
CA ARG A 40 -1.52 13.79 -9.77
C ARG A 40 -2.08 12.87 -10.86
N GLN A 41 -1.38 12.75 -11.99
CA GLN A 41 -1.77 11.88 -13.11
C GLN A 41 -1.83 10.38 -12.71
N ARG A 42 -0.92 9.93 -11.84
CA ARG A 42 -0.92 8.54 -11.34
C ARG A 42 -2.04 8.28 -10.32
N ARG A 43 -2.39 9.28 -9.50
CA ARG A 43 -3.55 9.21 -8.59
C ARG A 43 -4.86 9.11 -9.37
N ALA A 44 -5.03 9.95 -10.38
CA ALA A 44 -6.19 9.88 -11.28
C ALA A 44 -6.25 8.53 -12.00
N ALA A 45 -5.12 8.04 -12.52
CA ALA A 45 -5.02 6.72 -13.14
C ALA A 45 -5.40 5.57 -12.19
N PHE A 46 -4.92 5.61 -10.94
CA PHE A 46 -5.26 4.65 -9.91
C PHE A 46 -6.78 4.58 -9.66
N LEU A 47 -7.42 5.75 -9.52
CA LEU A 47 -8.86 5.83 -9.31
C LEU A 47 -9.65 5.35 -10.53
N ALA A 48 -9.25 5.77 -11.73
CA ALA A 48 -9.88 5.36 -12.97
C ALA A 48 -9.85 3.82 -13.12
N ILE A 49 -8.71 3.18 -12.86
CA ILE A 49 -8.60 1.71 -12.89
C ILE A 49 -9.54 1.07 -11.87
N ILE A 50 -9.60 1.58 -10.63
CA ILE A 50 -10.49 1.04 -9.59
C ILE A 50 -11.95 1.13 -10.04
N PHE A 51 -12.38 2.27 -10.56
CA PHE A 51 -13.77 2.47 -10.97
C PHE A 51 -14.14 1.66 -12.20
N GLU A 52 -13.24 1.53 -13.18
CA GLU A 52 -13.49 0.67 -14.35
C GLU A 52 -13.61 -0.80 -13.97
N ILE A 53 -12.77 -1.31 -13.05
CA ILE A 53 -12.91 -2.69 -12.55
C ILE A 53 -14.20 -2.83 -11.73
N LYS A 54 -14.47 -1.89 -10.80
CA LYS A 54 -15.66 -1.92 -9.94
C LYS A 54 -16.96 -1.96 -10.75
N ASN A 55 -17.00 -1.20 -11.85
CA ASN A 55 -18.20 -1.04 -12.68
C ASN A 55 -18.26 -2.04 -13.85
N ALA A 56 -17.22 -2.84 -14.09
CA ALA A 56 -17.26 -3.90 -15.07
C ALA A 56 -18.18 -5.04 -14.61
N ARG A 57 -18.81 -5.73 -15.57
CA ARG A 57 -19.60 -6.93 -15.29
C ARG A 57 -18.75 -7.96 -14.54
N ASP A 58 -19.30 -8.48 -13.44
CA ASP A 58 -18.62 -9.42 -12.54
C ASP A 58 -17.27 -8.92 -12.00
N GLN A 59 -17.04 -7.61 -12.02
CA GLN A 59 -15.76 -6.96 -11.71
C GLN A 59 -14.58 -7.47 -12.56
N LYS A 60 -14.86 -7.83 -13.81
CA LYS A 60 -13.89 -8.37 -14.77
C LYS A 60 -13.68 -7.40 -15.92
N LEU A 61 -12.57 -6.67 -15.89
CA LEU A 61 -12.20 -5.72 -16.93
C LEU A 61 -11.22 -6.34 -17.93
N SER A 62 -11.61 -6.49 -19.20
CA SER A 62 -10.78 -7.16 -20.22
C SER A 62 -9.48 -6.41 -20.55
N THR A 63 -9.55 -5.08 -20.65
CA THR A 63 -8.40 -4.21 -20.93
C THR A 63 -8.49 -2.89 -20.17
N THR A 64 -7.34 -2.23 -19.98
CA THR A 64 -7.26 -0.87 -19.44
C THR A 64 -6.94 0.18 -20.50
N ASP A 65 -6.83 -0.21 -21.78
CA ASP A 65 -6.26 0.65 -22.82
C ASP A 65 -7.17 1.84 -23.15
N HIS A 66 -8.49 1.67 -23.01
CA HIS A 66 -9.48 2.74 -23.21
C HIS A 66 -9.47 3.80 -22.10
N ILE A 67 -8.92 3.49 -20.92
CA ILE A 67 -8.98 4.35 -19.73
C ILE A 67 -8.27 5.69 -19.97
N ALA A 68 -7.13 5.68 -20.66
CA ALA A 68 -6.38 6.90 -20.90
C ALA A 68 -7.20 7.91 -21.72
N ASN A 69 -7.88 7.45 -22.77
CA ASN A 69 -8.72 8.29 -23.60
C ASN A 69 -9.98 8.73 -22.83
N LYS A 70 -10.64 7.80 -22.13
CA LYS A 70 -11.88 8.06 -21.38
C LYS A 70 -11.73 9.14 -20.31
N TYR A 71 -10.59 9.19 -19.64
CA TYR A 71 -10.35 10.12 -18.53
C TYR A 71 -9.31 11.21 -18.88
N SER A 72 -8.92 11.35 -20.15
CA SER A 72 -7.89 12.31 -20.60
C SER A 72 -6.58 12.21 -19.81
N LEU A 73 -6.09 10.98 -19.60
CA LEU A 73 -4.86 10.66 -18.88
C LEU A 73 -3.77 10.18 -19.84
N SER A 74 -2.52 10.28 -19.40
CA SER A 74 -1.41 9.66 -20.14
C SER A 74 -1.43 8.12 -20.00
N GLN A 75 -1.25 7.40 -21.10
CA GLN A 75 -1.08 5.94 -21.09
C GLN A 75 0.04 5.49 -20.14
N SER A 76 1.14 6.24 -20.09
CA SER A 76 2.25 5.98 -19.15
C SER A 76 1.79 6.00 -17.69
N SER A 77 0.84 6.87 -17.31
CA SER A 77 0.34 6.95 -15.95
C SER A 77 -0.58 5.77 -15.61
N ILE A 78 -1.41 5.32 -16.56
CA ILE A 78 -2.21 4.09 -16.42
C ILE A 78 -1.30 2.88 -16.18
N VAL A 79 -0.29 2.69 -17.03
CA VAL A 79 0.65 1.57 -16.92
C VAL A 79 1.38 1.61 -15.57
N LYS A 80 1.94 2.76 -15.18
CA LYS A 80 2.67 2.91 -13.92
C LYS A 80 1.77 2.67 -12.69
N ALA A 81 0.52 3.14 -12.73
CA ALA A 81 -0.43 2.91 -11.65
C ALA A 81 -0.80 1.43 -11.55
N ARG A 82 -1.20 0.82 -12.67
CA ARG A 82 -1.54 -0.61 -12.78
C ARG A 82 -0.41 -1.50 -12.28
N THR A 83 0.83 -1.26 -12.73
CA THR A 83 2.01 -2.03 -12.28
C THR A 83 2.20 -1.96 -10.77
N LYS A 84 2.05 -0.77 -10.16
CA LYS A 84 2.14 -0.63 -8.70
C LYS A 84 1.00 -1.34 -7.99
N MET A 85 -0.24 -1.20 -8.47
CA MET A 85 -1.42 -1.88 -7.90
C MET A 85 -1.28 -3.40 -7.94
N THR A 86 -0.75 -3.96 -9.04
CA THR A 86 -0.45 -5.39 -9.15
C THR A 86 0.65 -5.80 -8.18
N ARG A 87 1.74 -5.03 -8.09
CA ARG A 87 2.89 -5.35 -7.23
C ARG A 87 2.52 -5.42 -5.74
N ILE A 88 1.62 -4.55 -5.28
CA ILE A 88 1.15 -4.58 -3.88
C ILE A 88 -0.03 -5.56 -3.68
N GLY A 89 -0.57 -6.13 -4.76
CA GLY A 89 -1.63 -7.12 -4.69
C GLY A 89 -3.04 -6.55 -4.50
N LEU A 90 -3.30 -5.31 -4.94
CA LEU A 90 -4.65 -4.73 -4.98
C LEU A 90 -5.48 -5.26 -6.15
N ILE A 91 -4.83 -5.47 -7.30
CA ILE A 91 -5.43 -6.02 -8.51
C ILE A 91 -4.55 -7.14 -9.06
N ARG A 92 -5.10 -7.95 -9.95
CA ARG A 92 -4.37 -9.00 -10.68
C ARG A 92 -4.99 -9.21 -12.05
N LYS A 93 -4.21 -9.81 -12.96
CA LYS A 93 -4.73 -10.34 -14.23
C LYS A 93 -4.94 -11.84 -14.09
N ARG A 94 -6.14 -12.34 -14.37
CA ARG A 94 -6.49 -13.76 -14.36
C ARG A 94 -7.49 -14.04 -15.47
N ASP A 95 -7.28 -15.12 -16.21
CA ASP A 95 -8.16 -15.56 -17.31
C ASP A 95 -8.42 -14.44 -18.34
N GLY A 96 -7.42 -13.59 -18.59
CA GLY A 96 -7.50 -12.46 -19.51
C GLY A 96 -8.02 -11.15 -18.90
N TYR A 97 -8.64 -11.17 -17.71
CA TYR A 97 -9.28 -10.02 -17.10
C TYR A 97 -8.48 -9.42 -15.93
N TRP A 98 -8.52 -8.09 -15.81
CA TRP A 98 -8.12 -7.35 -14.63
C TRP A 98 -9.25 -7.35 -13.60
N MET A 99 -8.92 -7.74 -12.37
CA MET A 99 -9.87 -7.89 -11.27
C MET A 99 -9.21 -7.47 -9.95
N PHE A 100 -10.03 -7.22 -8.92
CA PHE A 100 -9.51 -7.04 -7.56
C PHE A 100 -8.82 -8.32 -7.03
N SER A 101 -7.88 -8.10 -6.12
CA SER A 101 -7.11 -9.15 -5.46
C SER A 101 -7.21 -9.01 -3.95
N THR A 102 -7.26 -10.15 -3.25
CA THR A 102 -7.25 -10.22 -1.78
C THR A 102 -5.83 -10.31 -1.20
N VAL A 103 -4.80 -10.30 -2.05
CA VAL A 103 -3.42 -10.53 -1.60
C VAL A 103 -2.96 -9.43 -0.66
N PHE A 104 -3.29 -8.16 -0.98
CA PHE A 104 -2.91 -7.04 -0.13
C PHE A 104 -3.55 -7.14 1.27
N SER A 105 -4.86 -7.39 1.36
CA SER A 105 -5.57 -7.47 2.64
C SER A 105 -5.03 -8.61 3.51
N LYS A 106 -4.87 -9.81 2.94
CA LYS A 106 -4.26 -10.97 3.63
C LYS A 106 -2.84 -10.67 4.11
N SER A 107 -2.06 -9.93 3.33
CA SER A 107 -0.70 -9.56 3.72
C SER A 107 -0.70 -8.61 4.92
N LEU A 108 -1.66 -7.68 4.99
CA LEU A 108 -1.84 -6.79 6.14
C LEU A 108 -2.30 -7.56 7.39
N GLU A 109 -3.23 -8.51 7.25
CA GLU A 109 -3.67 -9.38 8.35
C GLU A 109 -2.50 -10.17 8.96
N ILE A 110 -1.67 -10.77 8.10
CA ILE A 110 -0.45 -11.48 8.54
C ILE A 110 0.53 -10.52 9.24
N LEU A 111 0.68 -9.30 8.73
CA LEU A 111 1.55 -8.31 9.37
C LEU A 111 1.03 -7.93 10.77
N VAL A 112 -0.28 -7.71 10.92
CA VAL A 112 -0.92 -7.44 12.21
C VAL A 112 -0.69 -8.60 13.18
N GLN A 113 -0.84 -9.85 12.72
CA GLN A 113 -0.57 -11.03 13.52
C GLN A 113 0.89 -11.05 14.01
N LYS A 114 1.86 -10.84 13.11
CA LYS A 114 3.29 -10.81 13.45
C LYS A 114 3.62 -9.73 14.48
N VAL A 115 3.13 -8.51 14.29
CA VAL A 115 3.36 -7.40 15.22
C VAL A 115 2.73 -7.69 16.59
N THR A 116 1.55 -8.32 16.61
CA THR A 116 0.86 -8.67 17.85
C THR A 116 1.62 -9.73 18.65
N THR A 117 2.24 -10.71 17.98
CA THR A 117 3.11 -11.70 18.64
C THR A 117 4.25 -11.06 19.44
N TYR A 118 4.83 -9.96 18.95
CA TYR A 118 5.90 -9.25 19.65
C TYR A 118 5.42 -8.42 20.86
N LYS A 119 4.12 -8.22 21.05
CA LYS A 119 3.58 -7.53 22.23
C LYS A 119 3.53 -8.42 23.48
N VAL A 120 3.64 -9.74 23.31
CA VAL A 120 3.59 -10.70 24.41
C VAL A 120 4.98 -10.79 25.05
N GLN A 121 5.08 -10.44 26.33
CA GLN A 121 6.33 -10.51 27.09
C GLN A 121 6.72 -11.99 27.31
N LYS A 122 7.91 -12.38 26.86
CA LYS A 122 8.48 -13.70 27.18
C LYS A 122 9.43 -13.57 28.37
N GLN A 123 9.15 -14.26 29.47
CA GLN A 123 9.97 -14.24 30.69
C GLN A 123 11.09 -15.31 30.70
N ASN A 124 11.80 -15.53 29.60
CA ASN A 124 12.86 -16.55 29.54
C ASN A 124 14.23 -15.95 29.18
N SER A 125 15.28 -16.34 29.91
CA SER A 125 16.67 -15.86 29.75
C SER A 125 17.27 -16.17 28.37
N GLU A 126 16.94 -17.30 27.76
CA GLU A 126 17.38 -17.67 26.40
C GLU A 126 16.79 -16.77 25.30
N ALA A 127 15.61 -16.20 25.52
CA ALA A 127 15.00 -15.25 24.58
C ALA A 127 15.83 -13.95 24.49
N SER A 128 16.43 -13.52 25.60
CA SER A 128 17.23 -12.30 25.68
C SER A 128 18.52 -12.37 24.86
N ALA A 129 19.22 -13.51 24.85
CA ALA A 129 20.43 -13.69 24.05
C ALA A 129 20.12 -13.66 22.54
N ARG A 130 19.03 -14.31 22.13
CA ARG A 130 18.57 -14.34 20.74
C ARG A 130 18.12 -12.98 20.24
N GLU A 131 17.44 -12.19 21.08
CA GLU A 131 17.06 -10.81 20.77
C GLU A 131 18.28 -9.93 20.54
N LYS A 132 19.31 -10.03 21.39
CA LYS A 132 20.58 -9.30 21.21
C LYS A 132 21.27 -9.66 19.89
N LEU A 133 21.27 -10.94 19.51
CA LEU A 133 21.79 -11.38 18.22
C LEU A 133 21.04 -10.75 17.05
N PHE A 134 19.70 -10.76 17.07
CA PHE A 134 18.91 -10.13 16.00
C PHE A 134 19.16 -8.62 15.90
N VAL A 135 19.33 -7.93 17.03
CA VAL A 135 19.70 -6.51 17.04
C VAL A 135 21.11 -6.29 16.45
N ALA A 136 22.08 -7.14 16.78
CA ALA A 136 23.44 -7.06 16.22
C ALA A 136 23.44 -7.29 14.70
N MET A 137 22.72 -8.31 14.23
CA MET A 137 22.55 -8.57 12.80
C MET A 137 21.88 -7.40 12.07
N ALA A 138 20.85 -6.79 12.66
CA ALA A 138 20.18 -5.63 12.07
C ALA A 138 21.07 -4.38 11.99
N LYS A 139 22.06 -4.25 12.91
CA LYS A 139 23.10 -3.22 12.84
C LYS A 139 24.18 -3.52 11.78
N GLY A 140 24.12 -4.68 11.12
CA GLY A 140 25.11 -5.10 10.13
C GLY A 140 26.40 -5.65 10.74
N ALA A 141 26.41 -6.01 12.03
CA ALA A 141 27.53 -6.76 12.59
C ALA A 141 27.57 -8.13 11.92
N LYS A 142 28.64 -8.41 11.18
CA LYS A 142 28.92 -9.76 10.68
C LYS A 142 29.41 -10.59 11.87
N ASN A 143 28.89 -11.82 11.98
CA ASN A 143 29.44 -12.84 12.86
C ASN A 143 30.90 -13.14 12.50
#